data_AF-A0A962QCI2-F1
#
_entry.id   AF-A0A962QCI2-F1
#
_cell.length_a   1.000
_cell.length_b   1.000
_cell.length_c   1.000
_cell.angle_alpha   90.00
_cell.angle_beta   90.00
_cell.angle_gamma   90.00
#
_symmetry.space_group_name_H-M   'P 1'
#
loop_
_entity.id
_entity.type
_entity.pdbx_description
1 polymer ?
#
loop_
_entity_poly.entity_id
_entity_poly.type
_entity_poly.pdbx_seq_one_letter_code
_entity_poly.pdbx_strand_id
1 'polypeptide(L)' 'SFPRRRESRNVQGAAKCRKPIRVMYQNIERNNFNVRTWIKRLVRIMSCFSKSELMHNTVIGLLINQIEFKRDIHAI' A
#
# COMPACT_ATOMS: atom_id res chain seq x y z
N SER A 1 35.86 -1.16 -49.96
CA SER A 1 34.49 -1.71 -50.11
C SER A 1 34.38 -3.03 -49.38
N PHE A 2 33.55 -3.12 -48.34
CA PHE A 2 32.82 -4.29 -47.82
C PHE A 2 32.17 -3.87 -46.48
N PRO A 3 30.83 -3.74 -46.40
CA PRO A 3 30.16 -3.24 -45.20
C PRO A 3 29.87 -4.40 -44.23
N ARG A 4 30.33 -4.32 -42.97
CA ARG A 4 29.78 -5.18 -41.91
C ARG A 4 28.44 -4.60 -41.47
N ARG A 5 27.39 -5.37 -41.75
CA ARG A 5 26.00 -5.18 -41.32
C ARG A 5 25.95 -4.74 -39.85
N ARG A 6 25.36 -3.57 -39.57
CA ARG A 6 24.77 -3.30 -38.28
C ARG A 6 23.51 -4.17 -38.20
N GLU A 7 23.63 -5.32 -37.55
CA GLU A 7 22.47 -6.10 -37.14
C GLU A 7 21.59 -5.18 -36.27
N SER A 8 20.38 -4.92 -36.75
CA SER A 8 19.35 -4.22 -36.03
C SER A 8 19.16 -4.84 -34.65
N ARG A 9 19.58 -4.13 -33.60
CA ARG A 9 19.12 -4.36 -32.23
C ARG A 9 17.64 -3.99 -32.15
N ASN A 10 16.78 -4.82 -32.73
CA ASN A 10 15.38 -4.87 -32.36
C ASN A 10 15.26 -5.76 -31.11
N VAL A 11 15.80 -5.27 -30.00
CA VAL A 11 15.50 -5.79 -28.65
C VAL A 11 14.41 -4.91 -28.06
N GLN A 12 13.26 -4.85 -28.72
CA GLN A 12 11.99 -4.55 -28.06
C GLN A 12 11.42 -5.84 -27.46
N GLY A 13 12.27 -6.58 -26.74
CA GLY A 13 11.84 -7.59 -25.79
C GLY A 13 11.68 -6.88 -24.46
N ALA A 14 10.45 -6.67 -24.04
CA ALA A 14 10.08 -5.98 -22.82
C ALA A 14 10.93 -6.42 -21.62
N ALA A 15 11.95 -5.61 -21.29
CA ALA A 15 12.63 -5.70 -20.01
C ALA A 15 11.62 -5.28 -18.95
N LYS A 16 10.88 -6.24 -18.42
CA LYS A 16 10.11 -6.06 -17.20
C LYS A 16 11.13 -5.81 -16.09
N CYS A 17 11.47 -4.54 -15.87
CA CYS A 17 12.37 -4.11 -14.82
C CYS A 17 11.84 -4.64 -13.49
N ARG A 18 12.39 -5.77 -13.03
CA ARG A 18 12.19 -6.25 -11.66
C ARG A 18 12.73 -5.14 -10.77
N LYS A 19 11.83 -4.43 -10.09
CA LYS A 19 12.22 -3.32 -9.20
C LYS A 19 13.24 -3.87 -8.20
N PRO A 20 14.38 -3.19 -7.98
CA PRO A 20 15.38 -3.66 -7.04
C PRO A 20 14.77 -3.76 -5.63
N ILE A 21 15.21 -4.75 -4.85
CA ILE A 21 14.70 -5.06 -3.49
C ILE A 21 14.64 -3.80 -2.60
N ARG A 22 15.63 -2.91 -2.73
CA ARG A 22 15.68 -1.61 -2.04
C ARG A 22 14.44 -0.74 -2.27
N VAL A 23 13.97 -0.68 -3.51
CA VAL A 23 12.80 0.14 -3.88
C VAL A 23 11.51 -0.49 -3.37
N MET A 24 11.42 -1.83 -3.35
CA MET A 24 10.28 -2.53 -2.74
C MET A 24 10.19 -2.26 -1.24
N TYR A 25 11.32 -2.39 -0.54
CA TYR A 25 11.40 -2.15 0.90
C TYR A 25 11.01 -0.71 1.26
N GLN A 26 11.57 0.28 0.57
CA GLN A 26 11.19 1.69 0.76
C GLN A 26 9.72 1.97 0.50
N ASN A 27 9.10 1.26 -0.46
CA ASN A 27 7.68 1.42 -0.74
C ASN A 27 6.81 0.83 0.38
N ILE A 28 7.24 -0.27 1.00
CA ILE A 28 6.59 -0.88 2.18
C ILE A 28 6.72 0.05 3.38
N GLU A 29 7.90 0.62 3.63
CA GLU A 29 8.11 1.58 4.72
C GLU A 29 7.23 2.81 4.59
N ARG A 30 7.13 3.37 3.37
CA ARG A 30 6.23 4.50 3.07
C ARG A 30 4.76 4.12 3.30
N ASN A 31 4.35 2.94 2.87
CA ASN A 31 2.99 2.46 3.11
C ASN A 31 2.70 2.36 4.62
N ASN A 32 3.60 1.76 5.38
CA ASN A 32 3.45 1.61 6.83
C ASN A 32 3.40 2.96 7.57
N PHE A 33 4.22 3.93 7.13
CA PHE A 33 4.18 5.29 7.66
C PHE A 33 2.84 5.99 7.37
N ASN A 34 2.32 5.84 6.15
CA ASN A 34 1.04 6.41 5.74
C ASN A 34 -0.13 5.79 6.53
N VAL A 35 -0.15 4.46 6.69
CA VAL A 35 -1.17 3.77 7.49
C VAL A 35 -1.13 4.25 8.94
N ARG A 36 0.07 4.36 9.54
CA ARG A 36 0.21 4.83 10.93
C ARG A 36 -0.28 6.27 11.11
N THR A 37 0.00 7.16 10.17
CA THR A 37 -0.46 8.56 10.25
C THR A 37 -1.96 8.67 10.02
N TRP A 38 -2.51 7.86 9.11
CA TRP A 38 -3.93 7.77 8.87
C TRP A 38 -4.70 7.23 10.09
N ILE A 39 -4.26 6.12 10.71
CA ILE A 39 -4.88 5.56 11.93
C ILE A 39 -4.91 6.59 13.05
N LYS A 40 -3.81 7.33 13.28
CA LYS A 40 -3.78 8.39 14.31
C LYS A 40 -4.81 9.49 14.06
N ARG A 41 -5.00 9.90 12.80
CA ARG A 41 -6.03 10.89 12.43
C ARG A 41 -7.43 10.31 12.62
N LEU A 42 -7.64 9.07 12.19
CA LEU A 42 -8.90 8.36 12.35
C LEU A 42 -9.29 8.26 13.83
N VAL A 43 -8.38 7.82 14.70
CA VAL A 43 -8.61 7.73 16.15
C VAL A 43 -8.99 9.09 16.72
N ARG A 44 -8.32 10.18 16.30
CA ARG A 44 -8.62 11.53 16.79
C ARG A 44 -9.97 12.05 16.32
N ILE A 45 -10.40 11.68 15.12
CA ILE A 45 -11.73 12.02 14.59
C ILE A 45 -12.81 11.17 15.27
N MET A 46 -12.63 9.85 15.28
CA MET A 46 -13.56 8.90 15.87
C MET A 46 -13.74 9.16 17.36
N SER A 47 -12.66 9.30 18.13
CA SER A 47 -12.70 9.56 19.58
C SER A 47 -13.58 10.76 19.96
N CYS A 48 -13.67 11.78 19.11
CA CYS A 48 -14.51 12.95 19.36
C CYS A 48 -16.02 12.70 19.14
N PHE A 49 -16.42 11.62 18.47
CA PHE A 49 -17.83 11.35 18.15
C PHE A 49 -18.60 10.61 19.26
N SER A 50 -17.95 10.03 20.26
CA SER A 50 -18.61 9.25 21.32
C SER A 50 -18.01 9.54 22.69
N LYS A 51 -18.85 9.50 23.73
CA LYS A 51 -18.42 9.61 25.14
C LYS A 51 -17.86 8.30 25.70
N SER A 52 -17.93 7.20 24.94
CA SER A 52 -17.51 5.86 25.35
C SER A 52 -16.26 5.42 24.61
N GLU A 53 -15.17 5.24 25.36
CA GLU A 53 -13.88 4.75 24.86
C GLU A 53 -13.97 3.34 24.25
N LEU A 54 -14.87 2.51 24.79
CA LEU A 54 -15.10 1.14 24.31
C LEU A 54 -15.66 1.11 22.90
N MET A 55 -16.67 1.96 22.60
CA MET A 55 -17.24 2.07 21.26
C MET A 55 -16.20 2.51 20.23
N HIS A 56 -15.33 3.46 20.61
CA HIS A 56 -14.26 3.94 19.73
C HIS A 56 -13.31 2.84 19.35
N ASN A 57 -12.80 2.10 20.32
CA ASN A 57 -11.83 1.05 20.09
C ASN A 57 -12.41 -0.08 19.21
N THR A 58 -13.69 -0.43 19.42
CA THR A 58 -14.39 -1.41 18.58
C THR A 58 -14.56 -0.93 17.14
N VAL A 59 -15.04 0.31 16.92
CA VAL A 59 -15.25 0.84 15.57
C VAL A 59 -13.92 1.07 14.84
N ILE A 60 -12.88 1.52 15.53
CA ILE A 60 -11.53 1.66 14.95
C ILE A 60 -11.00 0.30 14.47
N GLY A 61 -11.13 -0.75 15.29
CA GLY A 61 -10.75 -2.10 14.92
C GLY A 61 -11.53 -2.63 13.70
N LEU A 62 -12.85 -2.43 13.69
CA LEU A 62 -13.70 -2.82 12.56
C LEU A 62 -13.34 -2.08 11.27
N LEU A 63 -13.11 -0.76 11.35
CA LEU A 63 -12.80 0.06 10.18
C LEU A 63 -11.42 -0.25 9.58
N ILE A 64 -10.42 -0.51 10.42
CA ILE A 64 -9.08 -0.92 9.95
C ILE A 64 -9.18 -2.26 9.20
N ASN A 65 -9.95 -3.21 9.74
CA ASN A 65 -10.14 -4.52 9.12
C ASN A 65 -10.86 -4.43 7.76
N GLN A 66 -11.81 -3.50 7.60
CA GLN A 66 -12.47 -3.26 6.31
C GLN A 66 -11.57 -2.53 5.31
N ILE A 67 -10.87 -1.47 5.71
CA ILE A 67 -10.15 -0.60 4.78
C ILE A 67 -8.83 -1.24 4.30
N GLU A 68 -8.03 -1.78 5.22
CA GLU A 68 -6.72 -2.35 4.87
C GLU A 68 -6.82 -3.80 4.38
N PHE A 69 -7.73 -4.59 4.97
CA PHE A 69 -7.80 -6.03 4.69
C PHE A 69 -8.98 -6.43 3.80
N LYS A 70 -9.90 -5.50 3.48
CA LYS A 70 -11.16 -5.78 2.74
C LYS A 70 -11.90 -6.99 3.30
N ARG A 71 -11.78 -7.20 4.61
CA ARG A 71 -12.41 -8.31 5.34
C ARG A 71 -13.68 -7.73 5.96
N ASP A 72 -14.82 -8.07 5.37
CA ASP A 72 -16.11 -7.79 6.01
C ASP A 72 -16.33 -8.79 7.14
N ILE A 73 -16.15 -8.33 8.38
CA ILE A 73 -16.40 -9.12 9.59
C ILE A 73 -17.91 -9.33 9.83
N HIS A 74 -18.76 -8.59 9.11
CA HIS A 74 -20.22 -8.76 9.10
C HIS A 74 -20.72 -9.82 8.09
N ALA A 75 -19.83 -10.49 7.36
CA ALA A 75 -20.18 -11.52 6.37
C ALA A 75 -20.05 -12.96 6.91
N ILE A 76 -20.28 -13.16 8.21
CA ILE A 76 -20.32 -14.49 8.86
C ILE A 76 -21.78 -14.84 9.17
#